data_AF-A0A1F9MTV8-F1
#
_entry.id   AF-A0A1F9MTV8-F1
#
_cell.length_a   1.000
_cell.length_b   1.000
_cell.length_c   1.000
_cell.angle_alpha   90.00
_cell.angle_beta   90.00
_cell.angle_gamma   90.00
#
_symmetry.space_group_name_H-M   'P 1'
#
loop_
_entity.id
_entity.type
_entity.pdbx_description
1 polymer ?
#
loop_
_entity_poly.entity_id
_entity_poly.type
_entity_poly.pdbx_seq_one_letter_code
_entity_poly.pdbx_strand_id
1 'polypeptide(L)'
;MITSRHNVGKLLRFFISTLSIIVACVTSLRAESSQKQIAPEKAIAVIHCNYEPVTFFEQNTGQPSGFAVDIISSVAKRAGLDLSYICKSGWPEMITAVETGEAAISVLLRSVEREKILLFSSPVEITYLSYFARSQSSINLNNVPMGYKVGVIKGSRSYEYHKKLPGQNLSIEGTYQEGIFDLLAGEIDIFAGEESLIQKNARETRLDDRIKKIGKPFAEQERNSTGEYVLFVKDNGVGFPETVDFENTSSLGMQLVNMLAGQIQGRIKILKAEGTEFSITFPGKAEKL
;
A
#
# COMPACT_ATOMS: atom_id res chain seq x y z
N MET A 1 -38.35 67.82 56.33
CA MET A 1 -37.97 66.41 56.11
C MET A 1 -37.25 66.32 54.76
N ILE A 2 -35.95 66.04 54.80
CA ILE A 2 -35.04 66.00 53.64
C ILE A 2 -34.70 64.51 53.35
N THR A 3 -34.30 64.24 52.11
CA THR A 3 -33.73 63.00 51.52
C THR A 3 -34.80 62.02 50.99
N SER A 4 -34.69 61.36 49.84
CA SER A 4 -33.55 61.02 48.98
C SER A 4 -34.05 60.73 47.55
N ARG A 5 -33.68 61.56 46.56
CA ARG A 5 -33.93 61.31 45.12
C ARG A 5 -32.63 61.04 44.33
N HIS A 6 -31.52 60.76 45.02
CA HIS A 6 -30.16 60.85 44.45
C HIS A 6 -29.51 59.52 44.05
N ASN A 7 -30.17 58.37 44.20
CA ASN A 7 -29.52 57.06 44.00
C ASN A 7 -29.93 56.28 42.73
N VAL A 8 -31.01 56.65 42.04
CA VAL A 8 -31.48 55.88 40.87
C VAL A 8 -30.60 56.10 39.63
N GLY A 9 -30.09 57.32 39.42
CA GLY A 9 -29.21 57.62 38.28
C GLY A 9 -27.80 57.03 38.37
N LYS A 10 -27.30 56.76 39.58
CA LYS A 10 -25.99 56.11 39.79
C LYS A 10 -26.07 54.60 39.60
N LEU A 11 -27.16 53.95 40.02
CA LEU A 11 -27.38 52.51 39.80
C LEU A 11 -27.56 52.16 38.31
N LEU A 12 -28.29 53.01 37.56
CA LEU A 12 -28.54 52.79 36.13
C LEU A 12 -27.27 52.96 35.28
N ARG A 13 -26.38 53.90 35.66
CA ARG A 13 -25.07 54.07 35.01
C ARG A 13 -24.11 52.91 35.32
N PHE A 14 -24.17 52.34 36.52
CA PHE A 14 -23.36 51.17 36.88
C PHE A 14 -23.78 49.92 36.10
N PHE A 15 -25.09 49.69 35.93
CA PHE A 15 -25.62 48.55 35.16
C PHE A 15 -25.27 48.63 33.66
N ILE A 16 -25.29 49.83 33.07
CA ILE A 16 -24.93 50.02 31.66
C ILE A 16 -23.41 49.87 31.45
N SER A 17 -22.57 50.30 32.40
CA SER A 17 -21.12 50.07 32.32
C SER A 17 -20.72 48.60 32.50
N THR A 18 -21.41 47.86 33.38
CA THR A 18 -21.13 46.42 33.58
C THR A 18 -21.63 45.58 32.41
N LEU A 19 -22.75 45.95 31.79
CA LEU A 19 -23.29 45.23 30.61
C LEU A 19 -22.39 45.43 29.38
N SER A 20 -21.82 46.62 29.18
CA SER A 20 -20.85 46.89 28.09
C SER A 20 -19.52 46.15 28.27
N ILE A 21 -19.05 45.97 29.51
CA ILE A 21 -17.83 45.19 29.79
C ILE A 21 -18.06 43.69 29.56
N ILE A 22 -19.24 43.16 29.90
CA ILE A 22 -19.58 41.75 29.65
C ILE A 22 -19.74 41.49 28.15
N VAL A 23 -20.39 42.39 27.39
CA VAL A 23 -20.50 42.26 25.93
C VAL A 23 -19.12 42.35 25.25
N ALA A 24 -18.24 43.26 25.69
CA ALA A 24 -16.88 43.34 25.18
C ALA A 24 -16.06 42.06 25.48
N CYS A 25 -16.22 41.48 26.67
CA CYS A 25 -15.53 40.25 27.06
C CYS A 25 -16.04 39.01 26.28
N VAL A 26 -17.34 38.97 25.96
CA VAL A 26 -17.92 37.90 25.13
C VAL A 26 -17.55 38.05 23.64
N THR A 27 -17.37 39.28 23.14
CA THR A 27 -16.83 39.50 21.78
C THR A 27 -15.34 39.18 21.68
N SER A 28 -14.55 39.42 22.74
CA SER A 28 -13.14 39.04 22.78
C SER A 28 -12.94 37.53 22.94
N LEU A 29 -13.85 36.81 23.64
CA LEU A 29 -13.82 35.34 23.66
C LEU A 29 -14.31 34.69 22.35
N ARG A 30 -14.98 35.45 21.47
CA ARG A 30 -15.38 34.99 20.14
C ARG A 30 -14.34 35.30 19.05
N ALA A 31 -13.31 36.08 19.38
CA ALA A 31 -12.24 36.45 18.48
C ALA A 31 -10.95 35.71 18.87
N GLU A 32 -10.91 34.41 18.59
CA GLU A 32 -9.72 33.60 18.27
C GLU A 32 -10.03 32.08 18.38
N SER A 33 -11.13 31.64 17.79
CA SER A 33 -11.10 30.34 17.09
C SER A 33 -10.77 30.60 15.63
N SER A 34 -9.66 31.31 15.40
CA SER A 34 -8.99 31.28 14.11
C SER A 34 -8.53 29.83 13.98
N GLN A 35 -9.35 28.98 13.36
CA GLN A 35 -8.91 27.72 12.83
C GLN A 35 -7.74 28.10 11.92
N LYS A 36 -6.52 27.98 12.44
CA LYS A 36 -5.30 28.23 11.70
C LYS A 36 -5.47 27.29 10.51
N GLN A 37 -5.79 27.85 9.35
CA GLN A 37 -5.89 27.06 8.13
C GLN A 37 -4.44 26.71 7.83
N ILE A 38 -3.97 25.65 8.49
CA ILE A 38 -2.62 25.12 8.33
C ILE A 38 -2.58 24.76 6.85
N ALA A 39 -1.76 25.49 6.09
CA ALA A 39 -1.55 25.17 4.69
C ALA A 39 -1.19 23.67 4.64
N PRO A 40 -1.80 22.91 3.71
CA PRO A 40 -1.61 21.47 3.66
C PRO A 40 -0.11 21.16 3.62
N GLU A 41 0.33 20.23 4.47
CA GLU A 41 1.73 19.84 4.54
C GLU A 41 2.14 19.22 3.21
N LYS A 42 3.21 19.74 2.61
CA LYS A 42 3.68 19.28 1.30
C LYS A 42 4.40 17.95 1.44
N ALA A 43 4.02 16.99 0.60
CA ALA A 43 4.68 15.69 0.52
C ALA A 43 5.04 15.38 -0.93
N ILE A 44 6.19 14.72 -1.11
CA ILE A 44 6.63 14.18 -2.40
C ILE A 44 6.51 12.65 -2.31
N ALA A 45 5.77 12.04 -3.23
CA ALA A 45 5.79 10.60 -3.44
C ALA A 45 6.72 10.25 -4.61
N VAL A 46 7.61 9.28 -4.41
CA VAL A 46 8.41 8.69 -5.49
C VAL A 46 7.78 7.38 -5.95
N ILE A 47 7.44 7.30 -7.23
CA ILE A 47 6.87 6.10 -7.86
C ILE A 47 7.77 5.58 -8.99
N HIS A 48 7.56 4.35 -9.43
CA HIS A 48 8.29 3.83 -10.58
C HIS A 48 7.66 4.39 -11.88
N CYS A 49 8.49 4.83 -12.83
CA CYS A 49 7.99 5.49 -14.04
C CYS A 49 7.15 4.55 -14.94
N ASN A 50 7.54 3.26 -15.04
CA ASN A 50 6.94 2.26 -15.93
C ASN A 50 6.72 0.93 -15.20
N TYR A 51 5.73 0.87 -14.31
CA TYR A 51 5.45 -0.30 -13.46
C TYR A 51 3.94 -0.59 -13.44
N GLU A 52 3.37 -0.72 -14.63
CA GLU A 52 1.95 -0.97 -14.84
C GLU A 52 1.53 -2.36 -14.33
N PRO A 53 0.34 -2.48 -13.70
CA PRO A 53 -0.65 -1.43 -13.45
C PRO A 53 -0.48 -0.73 -12.08
N VAL A 54 0.61 -0.98 -11.36
CA VAL A 54 0.77 -0.56 -9.97
C VAL A 54 1.12 0.92 -9.86
N THR A 55 2.14 1.38 -10.59
CA THR A 55 2.50 2.81 -10.71
C THR A 55 3.13 3.10 -12.07
N PHE A 56 2.72 4.17 -12.73
CA PHE A 56 3.34 4.62 -13.98
C PHE A 56 2.99 6.09 -14.25
N PHE A 57 3.67 6.69 -15.22
CA PHE A 57 3.27 7.99 -15.76
C PHE A 57 2.56 7.80 -17.11
N GLU A 58 1.36 8.36 -17.21
CA GLU A 58 0.58 8.38 -18.45
C GLU A 58 1.30 9.19 -19.53
N GLN A 59 1.63 8.57 -20.67
CA GLN A 59 2.39 9.24 -21.73
C GLN A 59 1.66 10.47 -22.29
N ASN A 60 0.33 10.45 -22.32
CA ASN A 60 -0.47 11.51 -22.92
C ASN A 60 -0.67 12.72 -22.00
N THR A 61 -0.71 12.50 -20.68
CA THR A 61 -1.06 13.55 -19.71
C THR A 61 0.12 13.95 -18.83
N GLY A 62 1.17 13.13 -18.78
CA GLY A 62 2.30 13.29 -17.86
C GLY A 62 1.89 13.18 -16.39
N GLN A 63 0.72 12.59 -16.11
CA GLN A 63 0.21 12.43 -14.74
C GLN A 63 0.56 11.04 -14.20
N PRO A 64 0.83 10.93 -12.89
CA PRO A 64 0.98 9.64 -12.23
C PRO A 64 -0.35 8.88 -12.27
N SER A 65 -0.30 7.58 -12.53
CA SER A 65 -1.44 6.68 -12.64
C SER A 65 -1.09 5.29 -12.10
N GLY A 66 -2.12 4.49 -11.83
CA GLY A 66 -1.99 3.13 -11.33
C GLY A 66 -2.57 2.92 -9.93
N PHE A 67 -2.73 1.65 -9.57
CA PHE A 67 -3.42 1.24 -8.35
C PHE A 67 -2.86 1.89 -7.09
N ALA A 68 -1.53 1.91 -6.94
CA ALA A 68 -0.91 2.47 -5.74
C ALA A 68 -0.95 4.01 -5.74
N VAL A 69 -1.01 4.66 -6.91
CA VAL A 69 -1.20 6.12 -7.01
C VAL A 69 -2.59 6.52 -6.48
N ASP A 70 -3.62 5.73 -6.79
CA ASP A 70 -4.99 5.97 -6.29
C ASP A 70 -5.05 5.84 -4.76
N ILE A 71 -4.35 4.84 -4.21
CA ILE A 71 -4.24 4.63 -2.76
C ILE A 71 -3.52 5.81 -2.10
N ILE A 72 -2.31 6.15 -2.58
CA ILE A 72 -1.51 7.23 -2.00
C ILE A 72 -2.29 8.55 -2.05
N SER A 73 -2.93 8.85 -3.19
CA SER A 73 -3.73 10.07 -3.36
C SER A 73 -4.92 10.10 -2.39
N SER A 74 -5.59 8.98 -2.18
CA SER A 74 -6.71 8.87 -1.24
C SER A 74 -6.27 9.04 0.21
N VAL A 75 -5.12 8.47 0.58
CA VAL A 75 -4.52 8.62 1.91
C VAL A 75 -4.08 10.07 2.14
N ALA A 76 -3.36 10.67 1.19
CA ALA A 76 -2.90 12.06 1.26
C ALA A 76 -4.07 13.04 1.43
N LYS A 77 -5.16 12.85 0.66
CA LYS A 77 -6.37 13.67 0.78
C LYS A 77 -6.99 13.58 2.17
N ARG A 78 -7.08 12.39 2.77
CA ARG A 78 -7.62 12.20 4.13
C ARG A 78 -6.69 12.77 5.20
N ALA A 79 -5.38 12.74 4.96
CA ALA A 79 -4.37 13.31 5.84
C ALA A 79 -4.21 14.83 5.69
N GLY A 80 -4.86 15.46 4.70
CA GLY A 80 -4.72 16.89 4.44
C GLY A 80 -3.35 17.28 3.86
N LEU A 81 -2.69 16.35 3.15
CA LEU A 81 -1.39 16.57 2.51
C LEU A 81 -1.55 17.16 1.10
N ASP A 82 -0.65 18.08 0.74
CA ASP A 82 -0.47 18.57 -0.62
C ASP A 82 0.57 17.68 -1.31
N LEU A 83 0.08 16.74 -2.12
CA LEU A 83 0.90 15.66 -2.67
C LEU A 83 1.38 15.98 -4.08
N SER A 84 2.68 15.82 -4.29
CA SER A 84 3.31 15.85 -5.61
C SER A 84 4.05 14.54 -5.88
N TYR A 85 4.30 14.24 -7.15
CA TYR A 85 4.93 12.99 -7.56
C TYR A 85 6.22 13.25 -8.33
N ILE A 86 7.23 12.45 -8.01
CA ILE A 86 8.42 12.25 -8.84
C ILE A 86 8.47 10.79 -9.27
N CYS A 87 9.13 10.51 -10.40
CA CYS A 87 9.34 9.13 -10.83
C CYS A 87 10.82 8.81 -10.97
N LYS A 88 11.17 7.55 -10.71
CA LYS A 88 12.48 6.97 -11.00
C LYS A 88 12.28 5.66 -11.76
N SER A 89 13.26 5.30 -12.59
CA SER A 89 13.18 4.09 -13.42
C SER A 89 13.89 2.89 -12.78
N GLY A 90 14.69 3.12 -11.73
CA GLY A 90 15.38 2.06 -11.00
C GLY A 90 14.93 1.95 -9.55
N TRP A 91 14.76 0.72 -9.06
CA TRP A 91 14.50 0.44 -7.65
C TRP A 91 15.53 1.08 -6.69
N PRO A 92 16.85 1.06 -6.98
CA PRO A 92 17.82 1.70 -6.09
C PRO A 92 17.59 3.21 -5.95
N GLU A 93 17.24 3.89 -7.04
CA GLU A 93 17.01 5.34 -7.06
C GLU A 93 15.76 5.71 -6.25
N MET A 94 14.70 4.89 -6.34
CA MET A 94 13.50 5.07 -5.51
C MET A 94 13.81 4.90 -4.02
N ILE A 95 14.57 3.86 -3.67
CA ILE A 95 14.96 3.59 -2.26
C ILE A 95 15.79 4.77 -1.73
N THR A 96 16.80 5.21 -2.49
CA THR A 96 17.64 6.35 -2.10
C THR A 96 16.84 7.65 -1.98
N ALA A 97 15.87 7.89 -2.85
CA ALA A 97 15.03 9.08 -2.77
C ALA A 97 14.25 9.15 -1.44
N VAL A 98 13.78 8.02 -0.92
CA VAL A 98 13.12 7.98 0.39
C VAL A 98 14.14 8.06 1.53
N GLU A 99 15.22 7.30 1.44
CA GLU A 99 16.28 7.26 2.47
C GLU A 99 16.91 8.63 2.73
N THR A 100 17.08 9.44 1.68
CA THR A 100 17.71 10.77 1.76
C THR A 100 16.71 11.90 2.02
N GLY A 101 15.41 11.61 2.05
CA GLY A 101 14.36 12.61 2.24
C GLY A 101 13.99 13.43 0.99
N GLU A 102 14.46 13.04 -0.21
CA GLU A 102 13.97 13.60 -1.48
C GLU A 102 12.46 13.34 -1.65
N ALA A 103 11.99 12.17 -1.19
CA ALA A 103 10.58 11.80 -1.16
C ALA A 103 10.18 11.25 0.22
N ALA A 104 8.94 11.54 0.63
CA ALA A 104 8.38 11.07 1.90
C ALA A 104 7.65 9.72 1.77
N ILE A 105 7.14 9.40 0.57
CA ILE A 105 6.28 8.24 0.34
C ILE A 105 6.78 7.47 -0.89
N SER A 106 6.74 6.13 -0.84
CA SER A 106 7.00 5.29 -2.02
C SER A 106 6.24 3.97 -1.97
N VAL A 107 6.19 3.29 -3.11
CA VAL A 107 5.61 1.96 -3.29
C VAL A 107 6.77 0.98 -3.48
N LEU A 108 7.06 0.20 -2.44
CA LEU A 108 8.18 -0.71 -2.42
C LEU A 108 7.75 -2.04 -1.84
N LEU A 109 8.27 -3.14 -2.40
CA LEU A 109 8.19 -4.44 -1.74
C LEU A 109 9.00 -4.42 -0.45
N ARG A 110 8.35 -4.78 0.67
CA ARG A 110 8.99 -4.85 1.98
C ARG A 110 10.08 -5.93 2.06
N SER A 111 11.19 -5.64 2.75
CA SER A 111 12.26 -6.60 3.05
C SER A 111 12.99 -6.27 4.34
N VAL A 112 13.61 -7.27 4.95
CA VAL A 112 14.43 -7.09 6.17
C VAL A 112 15.56 -6.07 5.95
N GLU A 113 16.09 -5.97 4.73
CA GLU A 113 17.11 -4.98 4.40
C GLU A 113 16.54 -3.57 4.35
N ARG A 114 15.36 -3.39 3.74
CA ARG A 114 14.71 -2.08 3.61
C ARG A 114 14.16 -1.58 4.94
N GLU A 115 13.68 -2.47 5.80
CA GLU A 115 13.19 -2.11 7.14
C GLU A 115 14.27 -1.55 8.07
N LYS A 116 15.55 -1.78 7.76
CA LYS A 116 16.66 -1.17 8.52
C LYS A 116 16.80 0.33 8.27
N ILE A 117 16.28 0.82 7.14
CA ILE A 117 16.47 2.20 6.68
C ILE A 117 15.15 2.93 6.37
N LEU A 118 14.03 2.20 6.22
CA LEU A 118 12.72 2.75 5.87
C LEU A 118 11.63 2.22 6.82
N LEU A 119 10.56 3.00 6.97
CA LEU A 119 9.32 2.58 7.63
C LEU A 119 8.32 2.07 6.58
N PHE A 120 7.64 0.96 6.89
CA PHE A 120 6.59 0.39 6.03
C PHE A 120 5.23 0.48 6.72
N SER A 121 4.20 0.80 5.95
CA SER A 121 2.81 0.65 6.39
C SER A 121 2.42 -0.83 6.47
N SER A 122 1.20 -1.10 6.92
CA SER A 122 0.56 -2.39 6.64
C SER A 122 0.56 -2.65 5.11
N PRO A 123 0.76 -3.92 4.67
CA PRO A 123 0.75 -4.24 3.25
C PRO A 123 -0.55 -3.82 2.57
N VAL A 124 -0.44 -3.21 1.40
CA VAL A 124 -1.60 -2.81 0.57
C VAL A 124 -1.84 -3.77 -0.60
N GLU A 125 -0.84 -4.56 -0.97
CA GLU A 125 -0.87 -5.55 -2.04
C GLU A 125 0.10 -6.69 -1.69
N ILE A 126 -0.23 -7.90 -2.14
CA ILE A 126 0.63 -9.09 -2.04
C ILE A 126 0.97 -9.56 -3.44
N THR A 127 2.25 -9.79 -3.71
CA THR A 127 2.76 -10.35 -4.97
C THR A 127 3.65 -11.56 -4.71
N TYR A 128 3.86 -12.37 -5.74
CA TYR A 128 4.66 -13.59 -5.71
C TYR A 128 5.97 -13.41 -6.45
N LEU A 129 7.08 -13.84 -5.85
CA LEU A 129 8.36 -13.93 -6.55
C LEU A 129 8.57 -15.36 -7.04
N SER A 130 8.66 -15.51 -8.35
CA SER A 130 8.68 -16.80 -9.03
C SER A 130 9.83 -16.89 -10.03
N TYR A 131 10.17 -18.12 -10.36
CA TYR A 131 11.15 -18.45 -11.39
C TYR A 131 10.47 -18.73 -12.71
N PHE A 132 11.08 -18.27 -13.80
CA PHE A 132 10.66 -18.56 -15.16
C PHE A 132 11.82 -19.16 -15.96
N ALA A 133 11.51 -20.17 -16.77
CA ALA A 133 12.43 -20.75 -17.75
C ALA A 133 11.79 -20.73 -19.14
N ARG A 134 12.58 -21.00 -20.17
CA ARG A 134 12.06 -21.25 -21.53
C ARG A 134 11.04 -22.40 -21.51
N SER A 135 9.94 -22.30 -22.26
CA SER A 135 8.86 -23.30 -22.22
C SER A 135 9.35 -24.70 -22.64
N GLN A 136 10.26 -24.76 -23.63
CA GLN A 136 10.93 -25.98 -24.10
C GLN A 136 12.00 -26.55 -23.14
N SER A 137 12.37 -25.84 -22.07
CA SER A 137 13.37 -26.31 -21.11
C SER A 137 12.82 -27.48 -20.27
N SER A 138 13.67 -28.44 -19.90
CA SER A 138 13.29 -29.49 -18.92
C SER A 138 13.38 -29.01 -17.46
N ILE A 139 13.86 -27.79 -17.22
CA ILE A 139 14.00 -27.21 -15.88
C ILE A 139 12.61 -27.11 -15.22
N ASN A 140 12.47 -27.77 -14.07
CA ASN A 140 11.36 -27.62 -13.16
C ASN A 140 11.85 -27.81 -11.72
N LEU A 141 12.05 -26.71 -10.99
CA LEU A 141 12.76 -26.71 -9.71
C LEU A 141 12.11 -25.71 -8.76
N ASN A 142 12.01 -26.05 -7.48
CA ASN A 142 11.55 -25.12 -6.43
C ASN A 142 12.67 -24.21 -5.92
N ASN A 143 13.92 -24.66 -6.02
CA ASN A 143 15.10 -23.91 -5.65
C ASN A 143 16.12 -24.03 -6.78
N VAL A 144 16.80 -22.94 -7.11
CA VAL A 144 17.80 -22.92 -8.19
C VAL A 144 19.15 -23.44 -7.66
N PRO A 145 19.66 -24.59 -8.13
CA PRO A 145 20.96 -25.10 -7.73
C PRO A 145 22.10 -24.27 -8.35
N MET A 146 23.31 -24.46 -7.83
CA MET A 146 24.52 -23.87 -8.42
C MET A 146 24.67 -24.31 -9.89
N GLY A 147 25.14 -23.40 -10.74
CA GLY A 147 25.44 -23.67 -12.15
C GLY A 147 24.47 -23.03 -13.15
N TYR A 148 23.24 -22.70 -12.74
CA TYR A 148 22.33 -21.92 -13.59
C TYR A 148 22.64 -20.43 -13.52
N LYS A 149 22.59 -19.76 -14.68
CA LYS A 149 22.65 -18.30 -14.75
C LYS A 149 21.26 -17.72 -14.52
N VAL A 150 21.12 -16.95 -13.43
CA VAL A 150 19.83 -16.40 -12.97
C VAL A 150 19.78 -14.90 -13.25
N GLY A 151 18.87 -14.48 -14.12
CA GLY A 151 18.58 -13.06 -14.36
C GLY A 151 17.74 -12.47 -13.22
N VAL A 152 18.17 -11.32 -12.71
CA VAL A 152 17.47 -10.53 -11.69
C VAL A 152 17.59 -9.04 -11.99
N ILE A 153 16.55 -8.27 -11.68
CA ILE A 153 16.60 -6.79 -11.84
C ILE A 153 17.27 -6.16 -10.62
N LYS A 154 18.25 -5.27 -10.83
CA LYS A 154 19.00 -4.62 -9.74
C LYS A 154 18.07 -3.89 -8.76
N GLY A 155 18.28 -4.10 -7.46
CA GLY A 155 17.48 -3.47 -6.42
C GLY A 155 16.05 -4.04 -6.26
N SER A 156 15.68 -5.07 -7.03
CA SER A 156 14.44 -5.84 -6.78
C SER A 156 14.57 -6.75 -5.55
N ARG A 157 13.43 -7.27 -5.06
CA ARG A 157 13.43 -8.31 -4.03
C ARG A 157 14.09 -9.62 -4.50
N SER A 158 13.92 -9.97 -5.78
CA SER A 158 14.59 -11.12 -6.37
C SER A 158 16.11 -10.95 -6.31
N TYR A 159 16.62 -9.77 -6.65
CA TYR A 159 18.05 -9.45 -6.51
C TYR A 159 18.53 -9.57 -5.06
N GLU A 160 17.79 -8.99 -4.10
CA GLU A 160 18.13 -9.07 -2.67
C GLU A 160 18.15 -10.51 -2.14
N TYR A 161 17.21 -11.35 -2.58
CA TYR A 161 17.15 -12.76 -2.20
C TYR A 161 18.36 -13.52 -2.73
N HIS A 162 18.63 -13.39 -4.03
CA HIS A 162 19.65 -14.16 -4.75
C HIS A 162 21.07 -13.73 -4.39
N LYS A 163 21.29 -12.44 -4.10
CA LYS A 163 22.60 -11.92 -3.65
C LYS A 163 23.09 -12.56 -2.34
N LYS A 164 22.18 -13.06 -1.50
CA LYS A 164 22.54 -13.73 -0.23
C LYS A 164 22.89 -15.21 -0.40
N LEU A 165 22.58 -15.79 -1.56
CA LEU A 165 22.85 -17.20 -1.84
C LEU A 165 24.29 -17.36 -2.31
N PRO A 166 25.14 -18.12 -1.60
CA PRO A 166 26.54 -18.27 -1.96
C PRO A 166 26.69 -19.04 -3.28
N GLY A 167 27.57 -18.54 -4.16
CA GLY A 167 27.92 -19.23 -5.41
C GLY A 167 26.91 -19.14 -6.54
N GLN A 168 25.92 -18.24 -6.45
CA GLN A 168 24.93 -18.05 -7.51
C GLN A 168 25.47 -17.22 -8.67
N ASN A 169 25.26 -17.68 -9.90
CA ASN A 169 25.65 -16.97 -11.11
C ASN A 169 24.54 -15.99 -11.50
N LEU A 170 24.68 -14.72 -11.13
CA LEU A 170 23.66 -13.69 -11.37
C LEU A 170 23.95 -12.88 -12.62
N SER A 171 22.91 -12.69 -13.43
CA SER A 171 22.85 -11.70 -14.50
C SER A 171 21.97 -10.54 -14.05
N ILE A 172 22.41 -9.31 -14.27
CA ILE A 172 21.68 -8.11 -13.86
C ILE A 172 20.94 -7.55 -15.06
N GLU A 173 19.62 -7.71 -15.03
CA GLU A 173 18.74 -7.27 -16.11
C GLU A 173 18.29 -5.82 -15.86
N GLY A 174 18.13 -5.03 -16.92
CA GLY A 174 17.65 -3.66 -16.83
C GLY A 174 16.13 -3.57 -16.69
N THR A 175 15.38 -4.42 -17.41
CA THR A 175 13.89 -4.43 -17.39
C THR A 175 13.32 -5.84 -17.40
N TYR A 176 12.02 -5.97 -17.12
CA TYR A 176 11.29 -7.24 -17.28
C TYR A 176 11.33 -7.75 -18.72
N GLN A 177 11.18 -6.85 -19.69
CA GLN A 177 11.23 -7.18 -21.11
C GLN A 177 12.62 -7.67 -21.54
N GLU A 178 13.68 -6.99 -21.12
CA GLU A 178 15.07 -7.39 -21.37
C GLU A 178 15.37 -8.77 -20.77
N GLY A 179 15.01 -8.99 -19.50
CA GLY A 179 15.21 -10.30 -18.87
C GLY A 179 14.43 -11.44 -19.55
N ILE A 180 13.24 -11.17 -20.10
CA ILE A 180 12.51 -12.15 -20.92
C ILE A 180 13.27 -12.43 -22.23
N PHE A 181 13.79 -11.41 -22.90
CA PHE A 181 14.57 -11.60 -24.13
C PHE A 181 15.86 -12.39 -23.89
N ASP A 182 16.61 -12.06 -22.84
CA ASP A 182 17.83 -12.76 -22.46
C ASP A 182 17.55 -14.22 -22.09
N LEU A 183 16.41 -14.48 -21.43
CA LEU A 183 15.95 -15.84 -21.16
C LEU A 183 15.68 -16.62 -22.44
N LEU A 184 15.05 -15.99 -23.43
CA LEU A 184 14.74 -16.64 -24.71
C LEU A 184 15.96 -16.81 -25.61
N ALA A 185 16.92 -15.89 -25.54
CA ALA A 185 18.21 -15.95 -26.23
C ALA A 185 19.13 -17.03 -25.64
N GLY A 186 18.89 -17.47 -24.41
CA GLY A 186 19.76 -18.41 -23.70
C GLY A 186 20.90 -17.73 -22.96
N GLU A 187 20.90 -16.41 -22.88
CA GLU A 187 21.87 -15.63 -22.11
C GLU A 187 21.68 -15.84 -20.61
N ILE A 188 20.46 -16.13 -20.16
CA ILE A 188 20.16 -16.64 -18.82
C ILE A 188 19.38 -17.94 -18.91
N ASP A 189 19.49 -18.79 -17.89
CA ASP A 189 18.75 -20.04 -17.81
C ASP A 189 17.39 -19.86 -17.13
N ILE A 190 17.35 -18.95 -16.16
CA ILE A 190 16.21 -18.70 -15.29
C ILE A 190 16.07 -17.20 -15.09
N PHE A 191 14.86 -16.67 -15.23
CA PHE A 191 14.54 -15.29 -14.85
C PHE A 191 13.74 -15.29 -13.55
N ALA A 192 14.19 -14.53 -12.56
CA ALA A 192 13.58 -14.47 -11.24
C ALA A 192 13.01 -13.07 -10.96
N GLY A 193 11.71 -12.99 -10.69
CA GLY A 193 11.01 -11.70 -10.58
C GLY A 193 9.58 -11.86 -10.10
N GLU A 194 8.85 -10.75 -10.11
CA GLU A 194 7.43 -10.74 -9.76
C GLU A 194 6.60 -11.44 -10.84
N GLU A 195 5.82 -12.43 -10.41
CA GLU A 195 5.09 -13.33 -11.30
C GLU A 195 4.12 -12.58 -12.21
N SER A 196 3.33 -11.69 -11.64
CA SER A 196 2.33 -10.89 -12.37
C SER A 196 2.97 -10.02 -13.45
N LEU A 197 4.15 -9.46 -13.17
CA LEU A 197 4.83 -8.56 -14.09
C LEU A 197 5.58 -9.28 -15.20
N ILE A 198 6.23 -10.40 -14.89
CA ILE A 198 6.82 -11.25 -15.93
C ILE A 198 5.73 -11.76 -16.88
N GLN A 199 4.60 -12.24 -16.34
CA GLN A 199 3.48 -12.71 -17.17
C GLN A 199 2.86 -11.58 -18.00
N LYS A 200 2.64 -10.39 -17.41
CA LYS A 200 2.13 -9.23 -18.15
C LYS A 200 3.05 -8.85 -19.30
N ASN A 201 4.35 -8.65 -19.03
CA ASN A 201 5.32 -8.26 -20.06
C ASN A 201 5.44 -9.34 -21.15
N ALA A 202 5.39 -10.62 -20.79
CA ALA A 202 5.39 -11.70 -21.76
C ALA A 202 4.12 -11.68 -22.63
N ARG A 203 2.93 -11.44 -22.06
CA ARG A 203 1.67 -11.34 -22.82
C ARG A 203 1.65 -10.15 -23.77
N GLU A 204 2.08 -8.98 -23.30
CA GLU A 204 2.12 -7.75 -24.10
C GLU A 204 3.07 -7.87 -25.29
N THR A 205 4.15 -8.64 -25.12
CA THR A 205 5.11 -8.97 -26.18
C THR A 205 4.76 -10.23 -26.98
N ARG A 206 3.66 -10.94 -26.64
CA ARG A 206 3.23 -12.22 -27.24
C ARG A 206 4.30 -13.32 -27.15
N LEU A 207 4.95 -13.41 -25.99
CA LEU A 207 5.99 -14.38 -25.65
C LEU A 207 5.60 -15.27 -24.47
N ASP A 208 4.37 -15.18 -23.99
CA ASP A 208 3.88 -15.90 -22.80
C ASP A 208 3.81 -17.42 -23.00
N ASP A 209 3.74 -17.90 -24.25
CA ASP A 209 3.86 -19.32 -24.62
C ASP A 209 5.32 -19.81 -24.72
N ARG A 210 6.28 -18.88 -24.80
CA ARG A 210 7.72 -19.16 -24.92
C ARG A 210 8.43 -19.28 -23.59
N ILE A 211 7.78 -18.89 -22.50
CA ILE A 211 8.28 -19.02 -21.13
C ILE A 211 7.31 -19.82 -20.29
N LYS A 212 7.78 -20.38 -19.18
CA LYS A 212 6.94 -21.04 -18.19
C LYS A 212 7.45 -20.73 -16.80
N LYS A 213 6.52 -20.59 -15.85
CA LYS A 213 6.84 -20.63 -14.43
C LYS A 213 7.41 -22.01 -14.09
N ILE A 214 8.43 -22.04 -13.25
CA ILE A 214 9.02 -23.28 -12.74
C ILE A 214 8.89 -23.33 -11.23
N GLY A 215 8.54 -24.51 -10.70
CA GLY A 215 8.35 -24.72 -9.27
C GLY A 215 7.34 -23.78 -8.60
N LYS A 216 7.42 -23.75 -7.27
CA LYS A 216 6.65 -22.83 -6.42
C LYS A 216 7.35 -21.47 -6.34
N PRO A 217 6.60 -20.38 -6.04
CA PRO A 217 7.21 -19.10 -5.69
C PRO A 217 8.27 -19.27 -4.59
N PHE A 218 9.42 -18.65 -4.75
CA PHE A 218 10.54 -18.76 -3.80
C PHE A 218 10.46 -17.71 -2.69
N ALA A 219 9.65 -16.68 -2.88
CA ALA A 219 9.25 -15.77 -1.81
C ALA A 219 7.76 -15.45 -1.94
N GLU A 220 7.08 -15.60 -0.82
CA GLU A 220 5.69 -15.21 -0.61
C GLU A 220 5.70 -14.14 0.49
N GLN A 221 5.04 -13.01 0.26
CA GLN A 221 4.76 -12.10 1.35
C GLN A 221 3.50 -12.59 2.09
N GLU A 222 3.77 -13.18 3.26
CA GLU A 222 2.86 -13.58 4.34
C GLU A 222 1.68 -14.48 3.94
N ARG A 223 2.02 -15.74 3.63
CA ARG A 223 1.19 -16.87 4.05
C ARG A 223 1.18 -16.90 5.57
N ASN A 224 0.00 -17.05 6.17
CA ASN A 224 -0.02 -17.63 7.52
C ASN A 224 0.60 -19.04 7.44
N SER A 225 1.12 -19.55 8.56
CA SER A 225 1.85 -20.83 8.62
C SER A 225 1.03 -22.06 8.15
N THR A 226 -0.25 -21.89 7.79
CA THR A 226 -1.19 -22.95 7.38
C THR A 226 -1.45 -23.02 5.88
N GLY A 227 -0.99 -22.08 5.06
CA GLY A 227 -1.19 -22.13 3.61
C GLY A 227 -2.50 -21.55 3.09
N GLU A 228 -3.13 -20.69 3.88
CA GLU A 228 -4.40 -20.05 3.55
C GLU A 228 -4.17 -18.60 3.09
N TYR A 229 -5.03 -18.13 2.18
CA TYR A 229 -5.15 -16.72 1.85
C TYR A 229 -5.87 -15.99 2.97
N VAL A 230 -5.46 -14.76 3.26
CA VAL A 230 -6.13 -13.89 4.23
C VAL A 230 -6.44 -12.55 3.57
N LEU A 231 -7.72 -12.23 3.43
CA LEU A 231 -8.21 -10.92 3.01
C LEU A 231 -8.58 -10.10 4.24
N PHE A 232 -8.00 -8.91 4.37
CA PHE A 232 -8.33 -7.96 5.42
C PHE A 232 -9.19 -6.82 4.88
N VAL A 233 -10.29 -6.51 5.57
CA VAL A 233 -11.11 -5.31 5.33
C VAL A 233 -11.20 -4.56 6.65
N LYS A 234 -10.53 -3.41 6.75
CA LYS A 234 -10.45 -2.62 7.97
C LYS A 234 -11.09 -1.25 7.78
N ASP A 235 -11.90 -0.87 8.76
CA ASP A 235 -12.43 0.46 8.96
C ASP A 235 -11.91 1.00 10.30
N ASN A 236 -11.58 2.29 10.35
CA ASN A 236 -11.12 3.00 11.55
C ASN A 236 -12.23 3.87 12.19
N GLY A 237 -13.50 3.58 11.87
CA GLY A 237 -14.67 4.26 12.40
C GLY A 237 -15.06 3.79 13.80
N VAL A 238 -16.34 3.95 14.15
CA VAL A 238 -16.88 3.72 15.51
C VAL A 238 -16.83 2.26 16.00
N GLY A 239 -16.33 1.34 15.20
CA GLY A 239 -16.26 -0.09 15.50
C GLY A 239 -17.57 -0.83 15.21
N PHE A 240 -17.50 -2.16 15.28
CA PHE A 240 -18.64 -3.02 14.98
C PHE A 240 -19.50 -3.16 16.23
N PRO A 241 -20.82 -2.85 16.17
CA PRO A 241 -21.68 -2.88 17.34
C PRO A 241 -21.57 -4.20 18.11
N GLU A 242 -21.47 -4.14 19.43
CA GLU A 242 -21.44 -5.34 20.28
C GLU A 242 -22.75 -6.13 20.24
N THR A 243 -23.85 -5.44 19.95
CA THR A 243 -25.21 -6.01 19.89
C THR A 243 -25.51 -6.75 18.59
N VAL A 244 -24.62 -6.70 17.59
CA VAL A 244 -24.83 -7.37 16.31
C VAL A 244 -24.09 -8.70 16.30
N ASP A 245 -24.87 -9.79 16.27
CA ASP A 245 -24.37 -11.12 15.93
C ASP A 245 -24.17 -11.19 14.41
N PHE A 246 -22.91 -11.21 13.97
CA PHE A 246 -22.57 -11.25 12.55
C PHE A 246 -22.72 -12.64 11.93
N GLU A 247 -22.68 -13.70 12.75
CA GLU A 247 -22.90 -15.07 12.28
C GLU A 247 -24.40 -15.29 12.05
N ASN A 248 -25.27 -14.66 12.86
CA ASN A 248 -26.73 -14.73 12.75
C ASN A 248 -27.40 -13.37 12.52
N THR A 249 -26.99 -12.68 11.45
CA THR A 249 -27.52 -11.36 11.06
C THR A 249 -28.71 -11.44 10.10
N SER A 250 -29.69 -10.55 10.30
CA SER A 250 -30.83 -10.35 9.38
C SER A 250 -30.52 -9.39 8.23
N SER A 251 -29.34 -8.76 8.21
CA SER A 251 -29.00 -7.81 7.17
C SER A 251 -28.57 -8.53 5.89
N LEU A 252 -29.20 -8.17 4.77
CA LEU A 252 -28.92 -8.78 3.47
C LEU A 252 -27.43 -8.64 3.07
N GLY A 253 -26.83 -7.48 3.36
CA GLY A 253 -25.41 -7.24 3.07
C GLY A 253 -24.48 -8.23 3.77
N MET A 254 -24.71 -8.50 5.06
CA MET A 254 -23.89 -9.47 5.78
C MET A 254 -24.22 -10.93 5.45
N GLN A 255 -25.47 -11.23 5.10
CA GLN A 255 -25.82 -12.53 4.55
C GLN A 255 -25.07 -12.81 3.25
N LEU A 256 -24.92 -11.80 2.37
CA LEU A 256 -24.14 -11.92 1.15
C LEU A 256 -22.65 -12.13 1.44
N VAL A 257 -22.07 -11.38 2.38
CA VAL A 257 -20.66 -11.56 2.77
C VAL A 257 -20.41 -12.96 3.32
N ASN A 258 -21.26 -13.44 4.23
CA ASN A 258 -21.17 -14.81 4.78
C ASN A 258 -21.33 -15.87 3.68
N MET A 259 -22.26 -15.67 2.73
CA MET A 259 -22.49 -16.59 1.61
C MET A 259 -21.27 -16.64 0.66
N LEU A 260 -20.73 -15.49 0.27
CA LEU A 260 -19.58 -15.39 -0.63
C LEU A 260 -18.31 -15.94 0.01
N ALA A 261 -18.08 -15.68 1.30
CA ALA A 261 -16.98 -16.30 2.04
C ALA A 261 -17.16 -17.82 2.10
N GLY A 262 -18.38 -18.32 2.35
CA GLY A 262 -18.67 -19.75 2.33
C GLY A 262 -18.38 -20.42 0.98
N GLN A 263 -18.68 -19.75 -0.15
CA GLN A 263 -18.42 -20.28 -1.50
C GLN A 263 -16.92 -20.54 -1.77
N ILE A 264 -16.04 -19.77 -1.14
CA ILE A 264 -14.58 -19.94 -1.23
C ILE A 264 -14.00 -20.77 -0.08
N GLN A 265 -14.84 -21.46 0.71
CA GLN A 265 -14.45 -22.16 1.94
C GLN A 265 -13.73 -21.24 2.94
N GLY A 266 -14.10 -19.96 2.92
CA GLY A 266 -13.55 -18.91 3.75
C GLY A 266 -14.17 -18.87 5.14
N ARG A 267 -13.34 -18.52 6.12
CA ARG A 267 -13.71 -18.27 7.52
C ARG A 267 -13.56 -16.79 7.81
N ILE A 268 -14.61 -16.16 8.30
CA ILE A 268 -14.59 -14.75 8.66
C ILE A 268 -14.30 -14.61 10.16
N LYS A 269 -13.38 -13.72 10.51
CA LYS A 269 -13.16 -13.25 11.88
C LYS A 269 -13.35 -11.74 11.92
N ILE A 270 -13.94 -11.25 13.00
CA ILE A 270 -14.02 -9.83 13.29
C ILE A 270 -13.08 -9.53 14.46
N LEU A 271 -12.13 -8.62 14.24
CA LEU A 271 -11.32 -8.03 15.28
C LEU A 271 -11.89 -6.64 15.59
N LYS A 272 -12.32 -6.46 16.83
CA LYS A 272 -12.86 -5.20 17.34
C LYS A 272 -11.74 -4.51 18.13
N ALA A 273 -11.12 -3.50 17.52
CA ALA A 273 -10.05 -2.69 18.12
C ALA A 273 -10.39 -1.20 17.91
N GLU A 274 -9.44 -0.35 17.52
CA GLU A 274 -9.74 1.01 17.02
C GLU A 274 -10.42 0.93 15.64
N GLY A 275 -11.72 0.60 15.63
CA GLY A 275 -12.53 0.38 14.45
C GLY A 275 -12.95 -1.09 14.25
N THR A 276 -13.29 -1.45 13.02
CA THR A 276 -13.72 -2.82 12.66
C THR A 276 -12.76 -3.42 11.67
N GLU A 277 -12.22 -4.60 11.96
CA GLU A 277 -11.44 -5.36 11.00
C GLU A 277 -12.10 -6.71 10.75
N PHE A 278 -12.45 -6.96 9.48
CA PHE A 278 -12.82 -8.29 9.00
C PHE A 278 -11.59 -8.96 8.42
N SER A 279 -11.35 -10.20 8.83
CA SER A 279 -10.36 -11.09 8.24
C SER A 279 -11.10 -12.28 7.63
N ILE A 280 -10.98 -12.46 6.31
CA ILE A 280 -11.53 -13.61 5.59
C ILE A 280 -10.36 -14.52 5.23
N THR A 281 -10.26 -15.65 5.92
CA THR A 281 -9.22 -16.66 5.68
C THR A 281 -9.79 -17.78 4.81
N PHE A 282 -9.22 -18.07 3.65
CA PHE A 282 -9.71 -19.11 2.75
C PHE A 282 -8.57 -19.96 2.16
N PRO A 283 -8.80 -21.24 1.86
CA PRO A 283 -7.75 -22.10 1.33
C PRO A 283 -7.25 -21.60 -0.02
N GLY A 284 -5.95 -21.63 -0.22
CA GLY A 284 -5.40 -21.46 -1.56
C GLY A 284 -5.68 -22.68 -2.42
N LYS A 285 -6.10 -22.49 -3.67
CA LYS A 285 -6.32 -23.60 -4.60
C LYS A 285 -5.07 -24.48 -4.62
N ALA A 286 -5.20 -25.70 -4.13
CA ALA A 286 -4.31 -26.77 -4.52
C ALA A 286 -4.59 -27.03 -6.00
N GLU A 287 -3.69 -26.59 -6.89
CA GLU A 287 -3.65 -27.15 -8.23
C GLU A 287 -3.45 -28.66 -8.05
N LYS A 288 -4.46 -29.44 -8.42
CA LYS A 288 -4.35 -30.89 -8.49
C LYS A 288 -3.23 -31.18 -9.49
N LEU A 289 -2.20 -31.84 -8.99
CA LEU A 289 -1.05 -32.40 -9.72
C LEU A 289 -1.50 -33.22 -10.93
#